data_AF-A0A397HG25-F1
#
_entry.id   AF-A0A397HG25-F1
#
_cell.length_a   1.000
_cell.length_b   1.000
_cell.length_c   1.000
_cell.angle_alpha   90.00
_cell.angle_beta   90.00
_cell.angle_gamma   90.00
#
_symmetry.space_group_name_H-M   'P 1'
#
loop_
_entity.id
_entity.type
_entity.pdbx_description
1 polymer ?
#
loop_
_entity_poly.entity_id
_entity_poly.type
_entity_poly.pdbx_seq_one_letter_code
_entity_poly.pdbx_strand_id
1 'polypeptide(L)'
;MSTSRIEATLSLLQRHKPRWPDPELSIGKFLGNMKGKYNCWEAQGPAREAFKQVEPEIKALLETSCGPVPSSSFILFDIFMIGETQSTAVPYIMFSCKRRKYRKSAVTVVEQSDILQECPPGIHLGDWDYPPHLKDLRFLASSAEGC
;
A
#
# COMPACT_ATOMS: atom_id res chain seq x y z
N MET A 1 -25.03 -32.32 30.08
CA MET A 1 -23.92 -32.17 29.11
C MET A 1 -24.39 -31.15 28.07
N SER A 2 -24.15 -29.86 28.30
CA SER A 2 -22.97 -29.09 27.87
C SER A 2 -22.93 -28.84 26.36
N THR A 3 -23.60 -27.78 25.90
CA THR A 3 -23.38 -27.17 24.57
C THR A 3 -22.99 -25.69 24.66
N SER A 4 -22.91 -25.10 25.85
CA SER A 4 -22.72 -23.64 26.01
C SER A 4 -21.26 -23.16 26.00
N ARG A 5 -20.27 -24.06 25.94
CA ARG A 5 -18.83 -23.68 26.00
C ARG A 5 -18.14 -23.58 24.63
N ILE A 6 -18.71 -24.15 23.57
CA ILE A 6 -18.03 -24.23 22.27
C ILE A 6 -18.28 -22.96 21.44
N GLU A 7 -19.49 -22.38 21.47
CA GLU A 7 -19.80 -21.15 20.71
C GLU A 7 -19.04 -19.92 21.20
N ALA A 8 -18.79 -19.81 22.51
CA ALA A 8 -18.03 -18.70 23.09
C ALA A 8 -16.52 -18.73 22.75
N THR A 9 -16.01 -19.86 22.27
CA THR A 9 -14.57 -20.03 21.99
C THR A 9 -14.23 -19.68 20.53
N LEU A 10 -15.20 -19.73 19.62
CA LEU A 10 -14.99 -19.40 18.19
C LEU A 10 -15.06 -17.90 17.90
N SER A 11 -15.73 -17.10 18.75
CA SER A 11 -15.78 -15.64 18.60
C SER A 11 -14.48 -14.94 19.01
N LEU A 12 -13.67 -15.55 19.89
CA LEU A 12 -12.36 -15.05 20.33
C LEU A 12 -11.26 -15.20 19.27
N LEU A 13 -11.52 -15.96 18.20
CA LEU A 13 -10.58 -16.19 17.10
C LEU A 13 -10.95 -15.47 15.80
N GLN A 14 -11.97 -14.60 15.82
CA GLN A 14 -12.00 -13.52 14.84
C GLN A 14 -10.88 -12.55 15.21
N ARG A 15 -9.65 -12.88 14.79
CA ARG A 15 -8.55 -11.94 14.66
C ARG A 15 -9.07 -10.79 13.81
N HIS A 16 -9.65 -9.79 14.45
CA HIS A 16 -9.89 -8.51 13.81
C HIS A 16 -8.54 -8.11 13.24
N LYS A 17 -8.47 -7.94 11.91
CA LYS A 17 -7.26 -7.40 11.29
C LYS A 17 -6.88 -6.17 12.13
N PRO A 18 -5.64 -6.11 12.64
CA PRO A 18 -5.23 -5.01 13.49
C PRO A 18 -5.49 -3.72 12.74
N ARG A 19 -6.29 -2.85 13.35
CA ARG A 19 -6.58 -1.52 12.80
C ARG A 19 -5.38 -0.63 13.09
N TRP A 20 -5.06 0.26 12.15
CA TRP A 20 -4.07 1.28 12.40
C TRP A 20 -4.52 2.17 13.57
N PRO A 21 -3.69 2.35 14.62
CA PRO A 21 -4.07 3.14 15.77
C PRO A 21 -4.13 4.63 15.41
N ASP A 22 -5.12 5.34 15.98
CA ASP A 22 -5.33 6.78 15.83
C ASP A 22 -5.07 7.33 14.41
N PRO A 23 -5.82 6.86 13.38
CA PRO A 23 -5.53 7.17 11.98
C PRO A 23 -5.30 8.65 11.67
N GLU A 24 -6.04 9.53 12.35
CA GLU A 24 -6.00 10.98 12.16
C GLU A 24 -4.60 11.57 12.42
N LEU A 25 -3.79 10.97 13.31
CA LEU A 25 -2.41 11.37 13.55
C LEU A 25 -1.49 11.08 12.36
N SER A 26 -1.92 10.20 11.46
CA SER A 26 -1.18 9.82 10.24
C SER A 26 -1.71 10.51 8.98
N ILE A 27 -2.78 11.30 9.08
CA ILE A 27 -3.40 11.98 7.93
C ILE A 27 -2.67 13.28 7.62
N GLY A 28 -2.20 13.40 6.38
CA GLY A 28 -1.72 14.64 5.79
C GLY A 28 -2.70 15.26 4.80
N LYS A 29 -2.14 15.94 3.80
CA LYS A 29 -2.92 16.60 2.74
C LYS A 29 -3.78 15.59 1.96
N PHE A 30 -5.00 16.00 1.61
CA PHE A 30 -5.84 15.22 0.69
C PHE A 30 -5.26 15.23 -0.72
N LEU A 31 -5.09 14.04 -1.30
CA LEU A 31 -4.47 13.81 -2.60
C LEU A 31 -5.48 13.47 -3.70
N GLY A 32 -6.71 13.15 -3.33
CA GLY A 32 -7.79 12.87 -4.26
C GLY A 32 -8.47 11.53 -4.00
N ASN A 33 -9.46 11.23 -4.84
CA ASN A 33 -10.22 10.00 -4.75
C ASN A 33 -9.59 8.89 -5.61
N MET A 34 -9.54 7.69 -5.06
CA MET A 34 -9.29 6.45 -5.79
C MET A 34 -10.58 5.96 -6.45
N LYS A 35 -10.50 4.96 -7.32
CA LYS A 35 -11.70 4.36 -7.93
C LYS A 35 -12.63 3.84 -6.82
N GLY A 36 -13.91 4.22 -6.87
CA GLY A 36 -14.91 3.87 -5.86
C GLY A 36 -15.06 4.94 -4.78
N LYS A 37 -15.21 4.48 -3.53
CA LYS A 37 -15.53 5.34 -2.37
C LYS A 37 -14.31 5.71 -1.50
N TYR A 38 -13.10 5.34 -1.93
CA TYR A 38 -11.90 5.55 -1.14
C TYR A 38 -11.21 6.86 -1.48
N ASN A 39 -10.81 7.55 -0.42
CA ASN A 39 -10.03 8.77 -0.40
C ASN A 39 -8.57 8.43 -0.13
N CYS A 40 -7.66 9.24 -0.69
CA CYS A 40 -6.23 9.12 -0.51
C CYS A 40 -5.69 10.41 0.10
N TRP A 41 -4.88 10.26 1.14
CA TRP A 41 -4.15 11.35 1.78
C TRP A 41 -2.66 11.02 1.81
N GLU A 42 -1.83 12.06 1.88
CA GLU A 42 -0.44 11.91 2.27
C GLU A 42 -0.38 11.20 3.62
N ALA A 43 0.50 10.22 3.75
CA ALA A 43 0.84 9.68 5.06
C ALA A 43 1.85 10.62 5.75
N GLN A 44 1.53 10.97 6.98
CA GLN A 44 2.36 11.75 7.91
C GLN A 44 2.44 11.01 9.26
N GLY A 45 3.11 11.62 10.24
CA GLY A 45 3.18 11.10 11.61
C GLY A 45 3.58 9.62 11.69
N PRO A 46 2.88 8.82 12.54
CA PRO A 46 3.23 7.42 12.78
C PRO A 46 3.35 6.57 11.51
N ALA A 47 2.46 6.75 10.51
CA ALA A 47 2.50 5.96 9.29
C ALA A 47 3.76 6.27 8.47
N ARG A 48 4.09 7.55 8.34
CA ARG A 48 5.28 7.98 7.60
C ARG A 48 6.57 7.55 8.31
N GLU A 49 6.58 7.59 9.63
CA GLU A 49 7.72 7.13 10.44
C GLU A 49 7.94 5.62 10.30
N ALA A 50 6.88 4.81 10.37
CA ALA A 50 6.97 3.37 10.14
C ALA A 50 7.49 3.05 8.73
N PHE A 51 7.02 3.75 7.71
CA PHE A 51 7.51 3.55 6.34
C PHE A 51 9.00 3.85 6.19
N LYS A 52 9.50 4.94 6.80
CA LYS A 52 10.92 5.31 6.72
C LYS A 52 11.85 4.23 7.27
N GLN A 53 11.38 3.38 8.18
CA GLN A 53 12.17 2.28 8.73
C GLN A 53 12.40 1.19 7.67
N VAL A 54 11.38 0.88 6.86
CA VAL A 54 11.42 -0.23 5.89
C VAL A 54 11.70 0.21 4.44
N GLU A 55 11.57 1.49 4.13
CA GLU A 55 11.77 2.03 2.77
C GLU A 55 13.12 1.61 2.13
N PRO A 56 14.27 1.69 2.83
CA PRO A 56 15.55 1.28 2.25
C PRO A 56 15.60 -0.21 1.90
N GLU A 57 14.98 -1.06 2.72
CA GLU A 57 14.96 -2.51 2.53
C GLU A 57 14.03 -2.91 1.40
N ILE A 58 12.84 -2.30 1.33
CA ILE A 58 11.92 -2.47 0.19
C ILE A 58 12.63 -2.09 -1.10
N LYS A 59 13.34 -0.95 -1.12
CA LYS A 59 14.09 -0.50 -2.29
C LYS A 59 15.14 -1.55 -2.71
N ALA A 60 15.98 -2.00 -1.78
CA ALA A 60 17.01 -3.01 -2.06
C ALA A 60 16.41 -4.34 -2.55
N LEU A 61 15.29 -4.77 -1.96
CA LEU A 61 14.57 -5.97 -2.37
C LEU A 61 14.03 -5.86 -3.79
N LEU A 62 13.44 -4.72 -4.15
CA LEU A 62 12.92 -4.48 -5.50
C LEU A 62 14.04 -4.45 -6.55
N GLU A 63 15.16 -3.79 -6.25
CA GLU A 63 16.32 -3.71 -7.14
C GLU A 63 16.93 -5.09 -7.45
N THR A 64 16.92 -5.99 -6.46
CA THR A 64 17.47 -7.35 -6.62
C THR A 64 16.48 -8.35 -7.21
N SER A 65 15.20 -8.25 -6.85
CA SER A 65 14.21 -9.31 -7.12
C SER A 65 13.28 -9.01 -8.30
N CYS A 66 13.05 -7.75 -8.65
CA CYS A 66 12.16 -7.40 -9.77
C CYS A 66 12.89 -7.28 -11.12
N GLY A 67 14.21 -7.45 -11.14
CA GLY A 67 15.04 -7.39 -12.35
C GLY A 67 14.95 -6.04 -13.08
N PRO A 68 15.60 -5.88 -14.25
CA PRO A 68 15.49 -4.65 -15.02
C PRO A 68 14.05 -4.47 -15.50
N VAL A 69 13.37 -3.47 -14.92
CA VAL A 69 12.16 -2.92 -15.51
C VAL A 69 12.57 -2.32 -16.86
N PRO A 70 11.87 -2.62 -17.97
CA PRO A 70 12.25 -2.09 -19.27
C PRO A 70 12.35 -0.57 -19.22
N SER A 71 13.32 0.01 -19.93
CA SER A 71 13.72 1.42 -19.84
C SER A 71 12.58 2.43 -20.02
N SER A 72 11.47 2.02 -20.62
CA SER A 72 10.23 2.79 -20.77
C SER A 72 9.30 2.75 -19.54
N SER A 73 9.74 2.16 -18.44
CA SER A 73 8.93 1.91 -17.26
C SER A 73 9.80 1.98 -16.00
N PHE A 74 9.22 2.50 -14.92
CA PHE A 74 9.81 2.53 -13.59
C PHE A 74 8.75 2.08 -12.59
N ILE A 75 9.19 1.55 -11.44
CA ILE A 75 8.31 1.29 -10.30
C ILE A 75 8.55 2.43 -9.31
N LEU A 76 7.53 3.23 -9.07
CA LEU A 76 7.51 4.20 -7.98
C LEU A 76 6.76 3.56 -6.82
N PHE A 77 7.22 3.77 -5.59
CA PHE A 77 6.47 3.36 -4.41
C PHE A 77 6.57 4.44 -3.33
N ASP A 78 5.49 4.58 -2.56
CA ASP A 78 5.42 5.45 -1.40
C ASP A 78 4.26 4.98 -0.50
N ILE A 79 4.18 5.51 0.72
CA ILE A 79 3.11 5.24 1.67
C ILE A 79 2.03 6.34 1.65
N PHE A 80 0.78 5.91 1.73
CA PHE A 80 -0.40 6.76 1.72
C PHE A 80 -1.39 6.30 2.78
N MET A 81 -2.23 7.22 3.27
CA MET A 81 -3.40 6.86 4.06
C MET A 81 -4.60 6.71 3.13
N ILE A 82 -5.30 5.57 3.20
CA ILE A 82 -6.42 5.25 2.32
C ILE A 82 -7.62 4.78 3.14
N GLY A 83 -8.78 5.40 2.92
CA GLY A 83 -10.02 5.10 3.67
C GLY A 83 -11.23 5.84 3.12
N GLU A 84 -12.43 5.53 3.62
CA GLU A 84 -13.66 6.29 3.27
C GLU A 84 -13.65 7.66 3.96
N THR A 85 -13.15 7.69 5.19
CA THR A 85 -12.96 8.87 6.03
C THR A 85 -11.54 8.89 6.58
N GLN A 86 -11.11 10.03 7.13
CA GLN A 86 -9.82 10.13 7.83
C GLN A 86 -9.71 9.13 9.00
N SER A 87 -10.77 9.01 9.80
CA SER A 87 -10.86 8.10 10.95
C SER A 87 -10.90 6.61 10.59
N THR A 88 -11.17 6.26 9.33
CA THR A 88 -11.19 4.87 8.83
C THR A 88 -10.01 4.56 7.91
N ALA A 89 -9.16 5.55 7.66
CA ALA A 89 -8.00 5.37 6.80
C ALA A 89 -6.95 4.49 7.46
N VAL A 90 -6.27 3.71 6.64
CA VAL A 90 -5.14 2.88 7.06
C VAL A 90 -3.96 3.08 6.10
N PRO A 91 -2.73 2.86 6.55
CA PRO A 91 -1.56 3.00 5.70
C PRO A 91 -1.49 1.92 4.63
N TYR A 92 -1.16 2.35 3.42
CA TYR A 92 -0.86 1.51 2.28
C TYR A 92 0.46 1.92 1.65
N ILE A 93 1.38 0.98 1.51
CA ILE A 93 2.52 1.13 0.60
C ILE A 93 2.04 0.78 -0.81
N MET A 94 2.01 1.79 -1.67
CA MET A 94 1.42 1.70 -3.01
C MET A 94 2.52 1.64 -4.07
N PHE A 95 2.50 0.59 -4.90
CA PHE A 95 3.42 0.45 -6.03
C PHE A 95 2.76 0.93 -7.33
N SER A 96 3.39 1.91 -7.97
CA SER A 96 2.96 2.52 -9.23
C SER A 96 3.84 2.08 -10.38
N CYS A 97 3.22 1.56 -11.44
CA CYS A 97 3.88 1.30 -12.71
C CYS A 97 2.82 1.16 -13.80
N LYS A 98 3.03 1.71 -14.99
CA LYS A 98 2.10 1.57 -16.13
C LYS A 98 1.81 0.10 -16.44
N ARG A 99 2.84 -0.75 -16.40
CA ARG A 99 2.76 -2.17 -16.74
C ARG A 99 2.37 -3.00 -15.52
N ARG A 100 1.15 -3.58 -15.56
CA ARG A 100 0.54 -4.35 -14.44
C ARG A 100 1.43 -5.46 -13.90
N LYS A 101 2.12 -6.19 -14.78
CA LYS A 101 3.03 -7.27 -14.40
C LYS A 101 4.05 -6.83 -13.34
N TYR A 102 4.65 -5.66 -13.50
CA TYR A 102 5.75 -5.22 -12.63
C TYR A 102 5.26 -4.71 -11.28
N ARG A 103 4.21 -3.89 -11.22
CA ARG A 103 3.65 -3.44 -9.92
C ARG A 103 3.08 -4.60 -9.11
N LYS A 104 2.46 -5.59 -9.76
CA LYS A 104 2.01 -6.82 -9.07
C LYS A 104 3.19 -7.64 -8.57
N SER A 105 4.25 -7.78 -9.36
CA SER A 105 5.48 -8.44 -8.92
C SER A 105 6.08 -7.74 -7.69
N ALA A 106 6.12 -6.40 -7.67
CA ALA A 106 6.62 -5.64 -6.53
C ALA A 106 5.80 -5.88 -5.25
N VAL A 107 4.47 -5.84 -5.35
CA VAL A 107 3.58 -6.19 -4.23
C VAL A 107 3.89 -7.59 -3.73
N THR A 108 3.92 -8.59 -4.61
CA THR A 108 4.14 -10.00 -4.23
C THR A 108 5.50 -10.22 -3.58
N VAL A 109 6.56 -9.60 -4.11
CA VAL A 109 7.92 -9.73 -3.57
C VAL A 109 8.00 -9.17 -2.15
N VAL A 110 7.41 -8.01 -1.90
CA VAL A 110 7.40 -7.41 -0.56
C VAL A 110 6.48 -8.19 0.39
N GLU A 111 5.32 -8.65 -0.09
CA GLU A 111 4.37 -9.47 0.67
C GLU A 111 4.97 -10.81 1.12
N GLN A 112 5.84 -11.40 0.30
CA GLN A 112 6.53 -12.67 0.61
C GLN A 112 7.80 -12.48 1.44
N SER A 113 8.20 -11.24 1.71
CA SER A 113 9.34 -10.92 2.57
C SER A 113 8.90 -10.74 4.03
N ASP A 114 9.88 -10.71 4.93
CA ASP A 114 9.65 -10.43 6.34
C ASP A 114 9.78 -8.94 6.71
N ILE A 115 10.02 -8.05 5.71
CA ILE A 115 10.30 -6.62 5.94
C ILE A 115 9.17 -5.94 6.73
N LEU A 116 7.90 -6.27 6.46
CA LEU A 116 6.77 -5.66 7.16
C LEU A 116 6.59 -6.17 8.60
N GLN A 117 7.31 -7.21 9.02
CA GLN A 117 7.25 -7.68 10.42
C GLN A 117 7.86 -6.68 11.39
N GLU A 118 8.74 -5.79 10.91
CA GLU A 118 9.34 -4.72 11.70
C GLU A 118 8.40 -3.51 11.88
N CYS A 119 7.33 -3.44 11.08
CA CYS A 119 6.36 -2.35 11.14
C CYS A 119 5.27 -2.59 12.21
N PRO A 120 4.66 -1.51 12.74
CA PRO A 120 3.41 -1.62 13.46
C PRO A 120 2.34 -2.31 12.61
N PRO A 121 1.47 -3.12 13.22
CA PRO A 121 0.46 -3.85 12.49
C PRO A 121 -0.58 -2.91 11.86
N GLY A 122 -1.10 -3.27 10.68
CA GLY A 122 -2.12 -2.48 9.97
C GLY A 122 -1.61 -1.72 8.74
N ILE A 123 -0.32 -1.84 8.40
CA ILE A 123 0.19 -1.45 7.08
C ILE A 123 -0.23 -2.50 6.04
N HIS A 124 -0.76 -2.03 4.93
CA HIS A 124 -1.16 -2.84 3.79
C HIS A 124 -0.30 -2.55 2.56
N LEU A 125 -0.35 -3.47 1.60
CA LEU A 125 0.28 -3.32 0.30
C LEU A 125 -0.79 -3.16 -0.78
N GLY A 126 -0.50 -2.37 -1.80
CA GLY A 126 -1.40 -2.19 -2.93
C GLY A 126 -0.68 -1.71 -4.17
N ASP A 127 -1.42 -1.63 -5.27
CA ASP A 127 -0.89 -1.13 -6.54
C ASP A 127 -1.87 -0.24 -7.29
N TRP A 128 -1.34 0.67 -8.09
CA TRP A 128 -2.08 1.44 -9.07
C TRP A 128 -1.26 1.63 -10.35
N ASP A 129 -1.92 2.01 -11.43
CA ASP A 129 -1.24 2.47 -12.65
C ASP A 129 -0.56 3.83 -12.42
N TYR A 130 -1.30 4.78 -11.83
CA TYR A 130 -0.82 6.12 -11.48
C TYR A 130 -1.41 6.60 -10.13
N PRO A 131 -0.65 7.38 -9.34
CA PRO A 131 -1.16 7.96 -8.10
C PRO A 131 -2.34 8.91 -8.36
N PRO A 132 -3.36 8.95 -7.48
CA PRO A 132 -4.54 9.81 -7.67
C PRO A 132 -4.26 11.30 -7.80
N HIS A 133 -3.14 11.77 -7.25
CA HIS A 133 -2.69 13.17 -7.30
C HIS A 133 -1.88 13.51 -8.55
N LEU A 134 -1.51 12.51 -9.36
CA LEU A 134 -0.71 12.68 -10.59
C LEU A 134 -1.53 12.37 -11.85
N LYS A 135 -2.85 12.63 -11.83
CA LYS A 135 -3.77 12.29 -12.93
C LYS A 135 -3.44 12.96 -14.27
N ASP A 136 -2.68 14.05 -14.27
CA ASP A 136 -2.37 14.85 -15.46
C ASP A 136 -0.91 14.75 -15.93
N LEU A 137 -0.25 13.59 -15.72
CA LEU A 137 1.09 13.37 -16.26
C LEU A 137 1.06 13.34 -17.80
N ARG A 138 1.59 14.41 -18.41
CA ARG A 138 1.84 14.46 -19.85
C ARG A 138 3.19 13.85 -20.15
N PHE A 139 3.18 12.68 -20.78
CA PHE A 139 4.41 12.07 -21.29
C PHE A 139 4.92 12.92 -22.47
N LEU A 140 6.16 13.43 -22.36
CA LEU A 140 6.81 14.16 -23.44
C LEU A 140 7.13 13.26 -24.64
N ALA A 141 7.26 11.95 -24.41
CA ALA A 141 7.34 10.93 -25.44
C ALA A 141 6.54 9.69 -24.99
N SER A 142 5.46 9.37 -25.70
CA SER A 142 4.81 8.06 -25.58
C SER A 142 5.07 7.29 -26.87
N SER A 143 5.83 6.20 -26.80
CA SER A 143 5.76 5.18 -27.86
C SER A 143 4.38 4.55 -27.79
N ALA A 144 3.48 5.05 -28.62
CA ALA A 144 2.25 4.36 -28.96
C ALA A 144 2.66 3.16 -29.82
N GLU A 145 2.89 2.01 -29.20
CA GLU A 145 2.96 0.77 -29.96
C GLU A 145 1.53 0.29 -30.17
N GLY A 146 1.09 0.41 -31.42
CA GLY A 146 -0.24 0.06 -31.89
C GLY A 146 -0.35 -1.40 -32.33
N CYS A 147 -1.61 -1.86 -32.33
CA CYS A 147 -2.18 -3.13 -32.80
C CYS A 147 -1.71 -4.42 -32.13
#